data_AF-A0A9E4KB46-F1
#
_entry.id   AF-A0A9E4KB46-F1
#
_cell.length_a   1.000
_cell.length_b   1.000
_cell.length_c   1.000
_cell.angle_alpha   90.00
_cell.angle_beta   90.00
_cell.angle_gamma   90.00
#
_symmetry.space_group_name_H-M   'P 1'
#
loop_
_entity.id
_entity.type
_entity.pdbx_description
1 polymer ?
#
loop_
_entity_poly.entity_id
_entity_poly.type
_entity_poly.pdbx_seq_one_letter_code
_entity_poly.pdbx_strand_id
1 'polypeptide(L)'
;MANVRLANASQQAAMDAVVDLIDGGASAGTIQIRSGTQPADANSAATGTLLATLTFSDPAFGATNTSGVATASAITDDTSADATGTAAWARVLDSNSNVIFDCDVGTSGATINLNTTSITAGGTVSITSFTMTHPDGT
;
A
#
# COMPACT_ATOMS: atom_id res chain seq x y z
N MET A 1 0.08 -31.91 -7.47
CA MET A 1 -0.12 -30.45 -7.40
C MET A 1 0.77 -29.82 -8.45
N ALA A 2 0.26 -28.83 -9.20
CA ALA A 2 1.12 -28.05 -10.07
C ALA A 2 2.17 -27.33 -9.19
N ASN A 3 3.44 -27.42 -9.56
CA ASN A 3 4.56 -26.81 -8.84
C ASN A 3 5.31 -25.93 -9.84
N VAL A 4 5.09 -24.62 -9.74
CA VAL A 4 5.77 -23.60 -10.54
C VAL A 4 6.61 -22.76 -9.60
N ARG A 5 7.88 -22.57 -9.94
CA ARG A 5 8.82 -21.72 -9.19
C ARG A 5 9.33 -20.64 -10.12
N LEU A 6 9.24 -19.40 -9.69
CA LEU A 6 9.71 -18.27 -10.47
C LEU A 6 11.22 -18.13 -10.32
N ALA A 7 11.90 -17.86 -11.43
CA ALA A 7 13.25 -17.33 -11.37
C ALA A 7 13.20 -15.88 -10.87
N ASN A 8 14.25 -15.42 -10.19
CA ASN A 8 14.31 -14.09 -9.59
C ASN A 8 13.93 -12.97 -10.57
N ALA A 9 14.33 -13.07 -11.84
CA ALA A 9 13.99 -12.07 -12.85
C ALA A 9 12.48 -12.01 -13.15
N SER A 10 11.81 -13.17 -13.21
CA SER A 10 10.35 -13.23 -13.40
C SER A 10 9.60 -12.74 -12.16
N GLN A 11 10.10 -13.07 -10.98
CA GLN A 11 9.54 -12.60 -9.70
C GLN A 11 9.66 -11.07 -9.57
N GLN A 12 10.82 -10.50 -9.89
CA GLN A 12 11.06 -9.06 -9.93
C GLN A 12 10.12 -8.37 -10.93
N ALA A 13 10.09 -8.85 -12.17
CA ALA A 13 9.23 -8.26 -13.20
C ALA A 13 7.73 -8.29 -12.83
N ALA A 14 7.29 -9.33 -12.13
CA ALA A 14 5.91 -9.41 -11.64
C ALA A 14 5.63 -8.37 -10.54
N MET A 15 6.59 -8.16 -9.63
CA MET A 15 6.44 -7.16 -8.56
C MET A 15 6.55 -5.73 -9.11
N ASP A 16 7.52 -5.46 -9.99
CA ASP A 16 7.68 -4.17 -10.67
C ASP A 16 6.38 -3.79 -11.40
N ALA A 17 5.81 -4.72 -12.17
CA ALA A 17 4.55 -4.47 -12.87
C ALA A 17 3.37 -4.10 -11.95
N VAL A 18 3.36 -4.55 -10.70
CA VAL A 18 2.30 -4.18 -9.74
C VAL A 18 2.56 -2.79 -9.15
N VAL A 19 3.79 -2.47 -8.75
CA VAL A 19 4.10 -1.17 -8.15
C VAL A 19 4.07 -0.04 -9.18
N ASP A 20 4.46 -0.30 -10.43
CA ASP A 20 4.44 0.67 -11.52
C ASP A 20 3.01 1.14 -11.84
N LEU A 21 1.97 0.34 -11.54
CA LEU A 21 0.58 0.77 -11.72
C LEU A 21 0.19 1.92 -10.78
N ILE A 22 0.87 2.11 -9.64
CA ILE A 22 0.65 3.24 -8.73
C ILE A 22 1.05 4.56 -9.40
N ASP A 23 2.06 4.51 -10.27
CA ASP A 23 2.56 5.63 -11.07
C ASP A 23 1.85 5.73 -12.45
N GLY A 24 0.71 5.05 -12.62
CA GLY A 24 0.00 4.98 -13.90
C GLY A 24 -0.64 6.29 -14.38
N GLY A 25 -0.73 7.30 -13.53
CA GLY A 25 -1.27 8.62 -13.84
C GLY A 25 -0.20 9.71 -13.95
N ALA A 26 -0.62 10.97 -14.12
CA ALA A 26 0.30 12.11 -14.32
C ALA A 26 0.85 12.70 -13.00
N SER A 27 0.54 12.09 -11.87
CA SER A 27 0.91 12.55 -10.53
C SER A 27 1.06 11.36 -9.59
N ALA A 28 1.61 11.60 -8.41
CA ALA A 28 1.76 10.58 -7.37
C ALA A 28 0.43 9.89 -7.01
N GLY A 29 0.48 8.57 -6.86
CA GLY A 29 -0.60 7.78 -6.28
C GLY A 29 -0.85 8.12 -4.79
N THR A 30 -1.90 7.51 -4.23
CA THR A 30 -2.33 7.75 -2.85
C THR A 30 -2.59 6.47 -2.08
N ILE A 31 -2.52 6.58 -0.75
CA ILE A 31 -2.81 5.52 0.20
C ILE A 31 -3.93 6.01 1.12
N GLN A 32 -5.07 5.36 1.07
CA GLN A 32 -6.20 5.63 1.96
C GLN A 32 -6.17 4.67 3.14
N ILE A 33 -6.00 5.21 4.35
CA ILE A 33 -6.07 4.43 5.59
C ILE A 33 -7.52 4.38 6.06
N ARG A 34 -8.04 3.18 6.28
CA ARG A 34 -9.47 2.97 6.56
C ARG A 34 -9.70 2.10 7.78
N SER A 35 -10.84 2.34 8.41
CA SER A 35 -11.37 1.54 9.52
C SER A 35 -12.24 0.38 9.03
N GLY A 36 -12.66 -0.48 9.96
CA GLY A 36 -13.59 -1.58 9.67
C GLY A 36 -12.95 -2.74 8.93
N THR A 37 -13.76 -3.52 8.22
CA THR A 37 -13.32 -4.73 7.53
C THR A 37 -12.93 -4.43 6.09
N GLN A 38 -11.72 -4.83 5.69
CA GLN A 38 -11.26 -4.80 4.31
C GLN A 38 -12.25 -5.55 3.39
N PRO A 39 -12.59 -5.02 2.21
CA PRO A 39 -13.34 -5.77 1.21
C PRO A 39 -12.64 -7.06 0.82
N ALA A 40 -13.40 -8.11 0.50
CA ALA A 40 -12.83 -9.40 0.07
C ALA A 40 -12.17 -9.32 -1.32
N ASP A 41 -12.50 -8.29 -2.10
CA ASP A 41 -12.00 -8.05 -3.45
C ASP A 41 -11.72 -6.54 -3.59
N ALA A 42 -10.51 -6.18 -4.02
CA ALA A 42 -10.10 -4.79 -4.22
C ALA A 42 -10.95 -4.07 -5.29
N ASN A 43 -11.57 -4.82 -6.21
CA ASN A 43 -12.50 -4.28 -7.20
C ASN A 43 -13.86 -3.86 -6.59
N SER A 44 -14.14 -4.27 -5.36
CA SER A 44 -15.33 -3.82 -4.64
C SER A 44 -15.17 -2.40 -4.11
N ALA A 45 -16.29 -1.72 -3.90
CA ALA A 45 -16.31 -0.42 -3.24
C ALA A 45 -15.62 -0.48 -1.87
N ALA A 46 -14.85 0.55 -1.55
CA ALA A 46 -14.19 0.66 -0.25
C ALA A 46 -15.22 0.72 0.88
N THR A 47 -14.91 0.05 1.98
CA THR A 47 -15.73 -0.02 3.19
C THR A 47 -15.15 0.83 4.32
N GLY A 48 -15.91 0.99 5.41
CA GLY A 48 -15.46 1.71 6.61
C GLY A 48 -15.22 3.21 6.40
N THR A 49 -14.80 3.88 7.48
CA THR A 49 -14.50 5.32 7.47
C THR A 49 -13.08 5.56 6.97
N LEU A 50 -12.90 6.57 6.09
CA LEU A 50 -11.60 7.10 5.71
C LEU A 50 -11.00 7.84 6.90
N LEU A 51 -9.81 7.45 7.33
CA LEU A 51 -9.14 8.04 8.50
C LEU A 51 -8.01 8.99 8.10
N ALA A 52 -7.29 8.69 7.02
CA ALA A 52 -6.18 9.49 6.52
C ALA A 52 -5.92 9.19 5.04
N THR A 53 -5.35 10.15 4.33
CA THR A 53 -4.87 10.00 2.95
C THR A 53 -3.43 10.46 2.84
N LEU A 54 -2.52 9.52 2.56
CA LEU A 54 -1.10 9.79 2.35
C LEU A 54 -0.77 9.76 0.86
N THR A 55 0.26 10.50 0.45
CA THR A 55 0.68 10.61 -0.95
C THR A 55 2.07 10.01 -1.12
N PHE A 56 2.24 9.15 -2.13
CA PHE A 56 3.56 8.61 -2.46
C PHE A 56 4.50 9.70 -2.99
N SER A 57 5.79 9.39 -3.05
CA SER A 57 6.67 10.03 -4.04
C SER A 57 6.25 9.60 -5.45
N ASP A 58 6.70 10.35 -6.46
CA ASP A 58 6.57 9.97 -7.87
C ASP A 58 7.99 9.92 -8.45
N PRO A 59 8.57 8.72 -8.69
CA PRO A 59 7.93 7.40 -8.64
C PRO A 59 7.69 6.84 -7.22
N ALA A 60 6.65 6.03 -7.06
CA ALA A 60 6.20 5.47 -5.78
C ALA A 60 7.16 4.40 -5.23
N PHE A 61 7.81 3.65 -6.11
CA PHE A 61 8.78 2.60 -5.76
C PHE A 61 10.04 2.70 -6.63
N GLY A 62 11.15 2.17 -6.12
CA GLY A 62 12.33 1.85 -6.93
C GLY A 62 12.24 0.44 -7.51
N ALA A 63 13.30 0.01 -8.20
CA ALA A 63 13.38 -1.34 -8.74
C ALA A 63 13.28 -2.41 -7.64
N THR A 64 12.48 -3.45 -7.88
CA THR A 64 12.35 -4.62 -7.01
C THR A 64 13.71 -5.33 -6.87
N ASN A 65 14.03 -5.80 -5.67
CA ASN A 65 15.28 -6.52 -5.43
C ASN A 65 15.23 -7.99 -5.89
N THR A 66 16.37 -8.68 -5.86
CA THR A 66 16.50 -10.07 -6.32
C THR A 66 15.70 -11.11 -5.54
N SER A 67 15.06 -10.72 -4.43
CA SER A 67 14.17 -11.56 -3.64
C SER A 67 12.69 -11.24 -3.87
N GLY A 68 12.38 -10.42 -4.89
CA GLY A 68 11.01 -10.04 -5.23
C GLY A 68 10.40 -9.00 -4.27
N VAL A 69 11.24 -8.31 -3.49
CA VAL A 69 10.77 -7.29 -2.53
C VAL A 69 10.88 -5.89 -3.15
N ALA A 70 9.74 -5.21 -3.22
CA ALA A 70 9.64 -3.81 -3.55
C ALA A 70 9.46 -3.00 -2.25
N THR A 71 10.25 -1.93 -2.11
CA THR A 71 10.20 -1.01 -0.97
C THR A 71 9.74 0.35 -1.46
N ALA A 72 8.72 0.91 -0.81
CA ALA A 72 8.20 2.22 -1.20
C ALA A 72 9.29 3.29 -1.06
N SER A 73 9.28 4.25 -1.97
CA SER A 73 9.95 5.54 -1.80
C SER A 73 9.37 6.29 -0.59
N ALA A 74 9.90 7.47 -0.29
CA ALA A 74 9.33 8.30 0.77
C ALA A 74 7.83 8.54 0.55
N ILE A 75 7.04 8.43 1.61
CA ILE A 75 5.61 8.72 1.59
C ILE A 75 5.40 9.99 2.41
N THR A 76 4.64 10.92 1.85
CA THR A 76 4.32 12.17 2.55
C THR A 76 3.30 11.89 3.65
N ASP A 77 3.63 12.31 4.87
CA ASP A 77 2.75 12.20 6.01
C ASP A 77 1.42 12.95 5.79
N ASP A 78 0.32 12.35 6.22
CA ASP A 78 -0.93 13.07 6.40
C ASP A 78 -0.84 13.85 7.71
N THR A 79 -0.80 15.17 7.63
CA THR A 79 -0.65 16.03 8.82
C THR A 79 -2.00 16.40 9.46
N SER A 80 -3.12 16.00 8.86
CA SER A 80 -4.46 16.33 9.32
C SER A 80 -5.44 15.21 9.01
N ALA A 81 -5.36 14.11 9.75
CA ALA A 81 -6.26 12.96 9.63
C ALA A 81 -7.74 13.35 9.50
N ASP A 82 -8.42 12.72 8.55
CA ASP A 82 -9.82 13.01 8.19
C ASP A 82 -10.81 12.65 9.31
N ALA A 83 -10.53 11.60 10.10
CA ALA A 83 -11.44 11.12 11.14
C ALA A 83 -10.72 10.39 12.28
N THR A 84 -11.36 10.39 13.45
CA THR A 84 -10.94 9.57 14.59
C THR A 84 -11.42 8.12 14.41
N GLY A 85 -10.52 7.16 14.61
CA GLY A 85 -10.86 5.75 14.51
C GLY A 85 -9.64 4.84 14.62
N THR A 86 -9.87 3.54 14.50
CA THR A 86 -8.80 2.54 14.45
C THR A 86 -8.56 2.12 13.01
N ALA A 87 -7.35 2.32 12.53
CA ALA A 87 -6.88 1.85 11.22
C ALA A 87 -6.87 0.32 11.21
N ALA A 88 -7.44 -0.25 10.14
CA ALA A 88 -7.60 -1.70 9.99
C ALA A 88 -7.10 -2.21 8.63
N TRP A 89 -7.14 -1.37 7.60
CA TRP A 89 -6.63 -1.72 6.27
C TRP A 89 -6.32 -0.46 5.46
N ALA A 90 -5.64 -0.63 4.32
CA ALA A 90 -5.34 0.45 3.39
C ALA A 90 -5.76 0.09 1.96
N ARG A 91 -6.17 1.11 1.20
CA ARG A 91 -6.36 1.04 -0.26
C ARG A 91 -5.31 1.89 -0.94
N VAL A 92 -4.64 1.31 -1.94
CA VAL A 92 -3.67 2.00 -2.78
C VAL A 92 -4.30 2.34 -4.12
N LEU A 93 -4.15 3.58 -4.55
CA LEU A 93 -4.68 4.10 -5.80
C LEU A 93 -3.60 4.83 -6.61
N ASP A 94 -3.75 4.86 -7.93
CA ASP A 94 -3.02 5.81 -8.77
C ASP A 94 -3.60 7.24 -8.63
N SER A 95 -2.99 8.22 -9.29
CA SER A 95 -3.48 9.61 -9.28
C SER A 95 -4.82 9.81 -10.03
N ASN A 96 -5.25 8.83 -10.81
CA ASN A 96 -6.55 8.82 -11.49
C ASN A 96 -7.64 8.13 -10.64
N SER A 97 -7.32 7.77 -9.38
CA SER A 97 -8.20 7.04 -8.46
C SER A 97 -8.57 5.62 -8.92
N ASN A 98 -7.76 5.01 -9.79
CA ASN A 98 -7.87 3.58 -10.08
C ASN A 98 -7.31 2.79 -8.90
N VAL A 99 -8.00 1.72 -8.50
CA VAL A 99 -7.57 0.86 -7.40
C VAL A 99 -6.46 -0.06 -7.89
N ILE A 100 -5.34 -0.10 -7.17
CA ILE A 100 -4.23 -1.02 -7.47
C ILE A 100 -4.36 -2.27 -6.60
N PHE A 101 -4.47 -2.11 -5.28
CA PHE A 101 -4.72 -3.20 -4.34
C PHE A 101 -5.18 -2.69 -2.96
N ASP A 102 -5.65 -3.62 -2.13
CA ASP A 102 -5.92 -3.43 -0.71
C ASP A 102 -4.96 -4.29 0.13
N CYS A 103 -4.54 -3.79 1.29
CA CYS A 103 -3.67 -4.55 2.20
C CYS A 103 -3.97 -4.28 3.68
N ASP A 104 -3.36 -5.10 4.54
CA ASP A 104 -3.40 -4.91 5.99
C ASP A 104 -2.51 -3.74 6.43
N VAL A 105 -2.87 -3.18 7.60
CA VAL A 105 -2.08 -2.15 8.27
C VAL A 105 -1.83 -2.55 9.72
N GLY A 106 -0.69 -2.13 10.27
CA GLY A 106 -0.32 -2.37 11.66
C GLY A 106 0.72 -1.36 12.12
N THR A 107 1.30 -1.57 13.29
CA THR A 107 2.50 -0.82 13.73
C THR A 107 3.79 -1.63 13.55
N SER A 108 3.65 -2.93 13.25
CA SER A 108 4.76 -3.85 12.95
C SER A 108 4.22 -5.10 12.26
N GLY A 109 5.00 -5.68 11.37
CA GLY A 109 4.71 -6.97 10.72
C GLY A 109 3.57 -6.97 9.71
N ALA A 110 2.93 -5.82 9.47
CA ALA A 110 1.94 -5.65 8.42
C ALA A 110 2.59 -5.23 7.10
N THR A 111 1.84 -5.32 6.00
CA THR A 111 2.27 -4.80 4.69
C THR A 111 2.61 -3.31 4.77
N ILE A 112 1.75 -2.53 5.41
CA ILE A 112 1.98 -1.11 5.74
C ILE A 112 2.03 -0.95 7.25
N ASN A 113 3.15 -0.41 7.74
CA ASN A 113 3.34 -0.06 9.14
C ASN A 113 3.13 1.44 9.34
N LEU A 114 2.22 1.79 10.24
CA LEU A 114 1.91 3.14 10.68
C LEU A 114 2.66 3.49 11.96
N ASN A 115 2.79 4.79 12.24
CA ASN A 115 3.21 5.27 13.55
C ASN A 115 2.24 4.87 14.68
N THR A 116 0.93 4.81 14.38
CA THR A 116 -0.13 4.35 15.28
C THR A 116 -1.33 3.85 14.46
N THR A 117 -2.05 2.85 14.95
CA THR A 117 -3.37 2.48 14.39
C THR A 117 -4.52 3.22 15.05
N SER A 118 -4.31 3.83 16.22
CA SER A 118 -5.31 4.70 16.87
C SER A 118 -5.15 6.13 16.34
N ILE A 119 -6.00 6.49 15.37
CA ILE A 119 -5.97 7.78 14.68
C ILE A 119 -6.95 8.74 15.34
N THR A 120 -6.54 9.99 15.53
CA THR A 120 -7.39 11.09 15.99
C THR A 120 -7.50 12.12 14.87
N ALA A 121 -8.71 12.60 14.58
CA ALA A 121 -8.94 13.62 13.56
C ALA A 121 -8.05 14.85 13.79
N GLY A 122 -7.47 15.39 12.70
CA GLY A 122 -6.51 16.49 12.73
C GLY A 122 -5.11 16.12 13.25
N GLY A 123 -4.87 14.86 13.62
CA GLY A 123 -3.55 14.36 14.00
C GLY A 123 -2.71 13.92 12.80
N THR A 124 -1.41 13.75 13.02
CA THR A 124 -0.48 13.26 11.99
C THR A 124 -0.49 11.74 11.90
N VAL A 125 -0.63 11.22 10.68
CA VAL A 125 -0.48 9.80 10.33
C VAL A 125 0.71 9.65 9.40
N SER A 126 1.64 8.80 9.79
CA SER A 126 2.89 8.56 9.07
C SER A 126 3.05 7.07 8.79
N ILE A 127 3.53 6.72 7.60
CA ILE A 127 3.93 5.35 7.27
C ILE A 127 5.41 5.16 7.59
N THR A 128 5.71 4.26 8.52
CA THR A 128 7.08 3.97 8.97
C THR A 128 7.77 2.91 8.11
N SER A 129 6.98 2.06 7.45
CA SER A 129 7.48 1.04 6.53
C SER A 129 6.37 0.61 5.58
N PHE A 130 6.73 0.43 4.31
CA PHE A 130 5.89 -0.22 3.31
C PHE A 130 6.77 -1.05 2.37
N THR A 131 6.60 -2.36 2.45
CA THR A 131 7.24 -3.32 1.55
C THR A 131 6.22 -4.32 1.03
N MET A 132 6.37 -4.70 -0.23
CA MET A 132 5.61 -5.80 -0.83
C MET A 132 6.56 -6.85 -1.37
N THR A 133 6.15 -8.11 -1.28
CA THR A 133 6.95 -9.24 -1.76
C THR A 133 6.11 -10.11 -2.67
N HIS A 134 6.57 -10.31 -3.90
CA HIS A 134 6.02 -11.37 -4.74
C HIS A 134 6.70 -12.69 -4.36
N PRO A 135 5.98 -13.76 -3.96
CA PRO A 135 6.62 -15.03 -3.60
C PRO A 135 7.21 -15.75 -4.84
N ASP A 136 8.29 -16.51 -4.65
CA ASP A 136 8.93 -17.31 -5.72
C ASP A 136 8.38 -18.74 -5.86
N GLY A 137 7.61 -19.20 -4.86
CA GLY A 137 7.02 -20.55 -4.81
C GLY A 137 7.91 -21.62 -4.16
N THR A 138 8.88 -21.23 -3.34
CA THR A 138 9.73 -22.16 -2.58
C THR A 138 9.21 -22.52 -1.19
#